data_AF-W0F5W8-F1
#
_entry.id   AF-W0F5W8-F1
#
_cell.length_a   1.000
_cell.length_b   1.000
_cell.length_c   1.000
_cell.angle_alpha   90.00
_cell.angle_beta   90.00
_cell.angle_gamma   90.00
#
_symmetry.space_group_name_H-M   'P 1'
#
loop_
_entity.id
_entity.type
_entity.pdbx_description
1 polymer ?
#
loop_
_entity_poly.entity_id
_entity_poly.type
_entity_poly.pdbx_seq_one_letter_code
_entity_poly.pdbx_strand_id
1 'polypeptide(L)'
;MTGIGLFLTDGNFFNLLSVYLCSLVQKVIAVILFIVFLLQAFSQGFYCLDYIFRKKAYMAKCINKSRPLLHCDGKCLLMTRIREQEKKEAQQAPEMKIAKQELVAFQPSSTIDAPFFQTYHRVIYPPGVAKSPVKRSYSIFHPPCTLS
;
A
#
# COMPACT_ATOMS: atom_id res chain seq x y z
N MET A 1 47.10 -3.72 -41.03
CA MET A 1 46.32 -4.76 -40.32
C MET A 1 46.90 -4.94 -38.91
N THR A 2 46.69 -3.99 -38.01
CA THR A 2 47.07 -4.12 -36.58
C THR A 2 46.37 -2.97 -35.86
N GLY A 3 45.41 -3.26 -34.98
CA GLY A 3 44.72 -2.20 -34.24
C GLY A 3 43.48 -2.61 -33.45
N ILE A 4 43.05 -3.87 -33.53
CA ILE A 4 41.91 -4.37 -32.74
C ILE A 4 42.39 -5.00 -31.41
N GLY A 5 43.70 -5.20 -31.23
CA GLY A 5 44.26 -5.92 -30.09
C GLY A 5 44.47 -5.13 -28.78
N LEU A 6 44.12 -3.84 -28.71
CA LEU A 6 44.46 -3.01 -27.53
C LEU A 6 43.29 -2.61 -26.63
N PHE A 7 42.05 -3.01 -26.91
CA PHE A 7 40.86 -2.60 -26.14
C PHE A 7 40.24 -3.71 -25.28
N LEU A 8 40.93 -4.84 -25.11
CA LEU A 8 40.42 -5.99 -24.33
C LEU A 8 40.99 -6.09 -22.90
N THR A 9 41.80 -5.13 -22.45
CA THR A 9 42.49 -5.21 -21.14
C THR A 9 42.19 -4.06 -20.19
N ASP A 10 41.09 -3.32 -20.38
CA ASP A 10 40.64 -2.35 -19.37
C ASP A 10 39.59 -3.00 -18.49
N GLY A 11 40.00 -3.49 -17.32
CA GLY A 11 39.09 -3.99 -16.27
C GLY A 11 37.99 -2.97 -15.92
N ASN A 12 38.20 -1.68 -16.21
CA ASN A 12 37.21 -0.62 -16.07
C ASN A 12 36.04 -0.74 -17.06
N PHE A 13 36.26 -1.19 -18.31
CA PHE A 13 35.20 -1.36 -19.30
C PHE A 13 34.31 -2.56 -18.97
N PHE A 14 34.90 -3.69 -18.58
CA PHE A 14 34.14 -4.88 -18.19
C PHE A 14 33.31 -4.64 -16.92
N ASN A 15 33.85 -3.88 -15.96
CA ASN A 15 33.11 -3.45 -14.76
C ASN A 15 32.00 -2.45 -15.11
N LEU A 16 32.23 -1.48 -15.99
CA LEU A 16 31.20 -0.52 -16.41
C LEU A 16 30.05 -1.21 -17.17
N LEU A 17 30.38 -2.14 -18.07
CA LEU A 17 29.40 -2.96 -18.78
C LEU A 17 28.63 -3.87 -17.82
N SER A 18 29.31 -4.48 -16.86
CA SER A 18 28.70 -5.30 -15.80
C SER A 18 27.73 -4.49 -14.93
N VAL A 19 28.14 -3.29 -14.49
CA VAL A 19 27.28 -2.37 -13.72
C VAL A 19 26.09 -1.88 -14.54
N TYR A 20 26.29 -1.61 -15.84
CA TYR A 20 25.21 -1.20 -16.74
C TYR A 20 24.19 -2.31 -16.97
N LEU A 21 24.66 -3.54 -17.23
CA LEU A 21 23.81 -4.72 -17.37
C LEU A 21 23.08 -5.02 -16.05
N CYS A 22 23.74 -4.89 -14.90
CA CYS A 22 23.13 -5.06 -13.58
C CYS A 22 22.02 -4.02 -13.34
N SER A 23 22.27 -2.74 -13.65
CA SER A 23 21.28 -1.67 -13.54
C SER A 23 20.08 -1.89 -14.47
N LEU A 24 20.32 -2.39 -15.69
CA LEU A 24 19.26 -2.72 -16.64
C LEU A 24 18.40 -3.88 -16.14
N VAL A 25 19.03 -4.96 -15.67
CA VAL A 25 18.33 -6.13 -15.11
C VAL A 25 17.53 -5.74 -13.87
N GLN A 26 18.08 -4.92 -12.98
CA GLN A 26 17.36 -4.43 -11.80
C GLN A 26 16.12 -3.62 -12.16
N LYS A 27 16.20 -2.74 -13.17
CA LYS A 27 15.04 -1.98 -13.66
C LYS A 27 14.00 -2.88 -14.31
N VAL A 28 14.42 -3.86 -15.12
CA VAL A 28 13.51 -4.83 -15.74
C VAL A 28 12.80 -5.66 -14.68
N ILE A 29 13.52 -6.17 -13.68
CA ILE A 29 12.92 -6.91 -12.56
C ILE A 29 11.92 -6.03 -11.81
N ALA A 30 12.26 -4.78 -11.50
CA ALA A 30 11.35 -3.87 -10.81
C ALA A 30 10.06 -3.62 -11.61
N VAL A 31 10.17 -3.43 -12.92
CA VAL A 31 9.01 -3.27 -13.81
C VAL A 31 8.16 -4.55 -13.85
N ILE A 32 8.79 -5.73 -13.96
CA ILE A 32 8.09 -7.01 -13.96
C ILE A 32 7.35 -7.21 -12.63
N LEU A 33 8.02 -6.98 -11.49
CA LEU A 33 7.41 -7.07 -10.17
C LEU A 33 6.24 -6.12 -10.01
N PHE A 34 6.37 -4.89 -10.51
CA PHE A 34 5.28 -3.91 -10.49
C PHE A 34 4.09 -4.37 -11.32
N ILE A 35 4.31 -4.90 -12.53
CA ILE A 35 3.25 -5.46 -13.37
C ILE A 35 2.57 -6.63 -12.67
N VAL A 36 3.33 -7.57 -12.09
CA VAL A 36 2.78 -8.72 -11.36
C VAL A 36 1.95 -8.26 -10.16
N PHE A 37 2.42 -7.25 -9.42
CA PHE A 37 1.67 -6.67 -8.31
C PHE A 37 0.34 -6.06 -8.76
N LEU A 38 0.33 -5.33 -9.88
CA LEU A 38 -0.90 -4.80 -10.46
C LEU A 38 -1.85 -5.93 -10.89
N LEU A 39 -1.34 -6.96 -11.59
CA LEU A 39 -2.16 -8.11 -12.00
C LEU A 39 -2.79 -8.82 -10.79
N GLN A 40 -2.04 -8.96 -9.69
CA GLN A 40 -2.54 -9.51 -8.43
C GLN A 40 -3.62 -8.63 -7.80
N ALA A 41 -3.41 -7.31 -7.77
CA ALA A 41 -4.37 -6.34 -7.23
C ALA A 41 -5.68 -6.33 -8.03
N PHE A 42 -5.62 -6.53 -9.34
CA PHE A 42 -6.79 -6.55 -10.24
C PHE A 42 -7.33 -7.96 -10.53
N SER A 43 -7.06 -8.97 -9.69
CA SER A 43 -7.54 -10.34 -9.87
C SER A 43 -9.05 -10.44 -10.18
N GLN A 44 -9.88 -9.56 -9.61
CA GLN A 44 -11.32 -9.48 -9.90
C GLN A 44 -11.67 -8.66 -11.16
N GLY A 45 -10.79 -7.75 -11.59
CA GLY A 45 -10.99 -6.89 -12.77
C GLY A 45 -10.91 -7.64 -14.10
N PHE A 46 -10.23 -8.79 -14.13
CA PHE A 46 -10.16 -9.65 -15.32
C PHE A 46 -11.53 -10.11 -15.82
N TYR A 47 -12.51 -10.35 -14.94
CA TYR A 47 -13.85 -10.73 -15.35
C TYR A 47 -14.56 -9.64 -16.15
N CYS A 48 -14.35 -8.38 -15.77
CA CYS A 48 -14.88 -7.22 -16.49
C CYS A 48 -14.17 -7.02 -17.84
N LEU A 49 -12.84 -7.16 -17.87
CA LEU A 49 -12.07 -7.14 -19.12
C LEU A 49 -12.56 -8.21 -20.09
N ASP A 50 -12.77 -9.43 -19.58
CA ASP A 50 -13.27 -10.54 -20.37
C ASP A 50 -14.66 -10.28 -20.97
N TYR A 51 -15.54 -9.67 -20.17
CA TYR A 51 -16.86 -9.24 -20.63
C TYR A 51 -16.77 -8.20 -21.76
N ILE A 52 -15.85 -7.25 -21.65
CA ILE A 52 -15.66 -6.21 -22.68
C ILE A 52 -15.13 -6.83 -23.98
N PHE A 53 -14.08 -7.66 -23.90
CA PHE A 53 -13.50 -8.32 -25.07
C PHE A 53 -14.48 -9.31 -25.73
N ARG A 54 -15.26 -10.03 -24.94
CA ARG A 54 -16.14 -11.11 -25.42
C ARG A 54 -17.63 -10.79 -25.29
N LYS A 55 -18.02 -9.50 -25.32
CA LYS A 55 -19.41 -9.05 -25.11
C LYS A 55 -20.44 -9.83 -25.95
N LYS A 56 -20.14 -10.13 -27.21
CA LYS A 56 -21.01 -10.90 -28.10
C LYS A 56 -21.32 -12.30 -27.57
N ALA A 57 -20.33 -13.00 -27.02
CA ALA A 57 -20.50 -14.33 -26.45
C ALA A 57 -21.35 -14.30 -25.16
N TYR A 58 -21.18 -13.24 -24.35
CA TYR A 58 -21.99 -13.01 -23.15
C TYR A 58 -23.45 -12.70 -23.50
N MET A 59 -23.71 -11.91 -24.55
CA MET A 59 -25.07 -11.64 -25.02
C MET A 59 -25.74 -12.88 -25.61
N ALA A 60 -25.00 -13.74 -26.32
CA ALA A 60 -25.52 -14.99 -26.87
C ALA A 60 -26.00 -15.96 -25.76
N LYS A 61 -25.33 -15.96 -24.60
CA LYS A 61 -25.66 -16.82 -23.44
C LYS A 61 -26.51 -16.12 -22.37
N CYS A 62 -27.12 -14.98 -22.70
CA CYS A 62 -27.94 -14.22 -21.76
C CYS A 62 -29.30 -14.90 -21.51
N ILE A 63 -29.60 -15.22 -20.25
CA ILE A 63 -30.89 -15.81 -19.86
C ILE A 63 -32.07 -14.83 -19.98
N ASN A 64 -31.81 -13.53 -19.85
CA ASN A 64 -32.82 -12.47 -19.88
C ASN A 64 -33.07 -11.92 -21.29
N LYS A 65 -32.73 -12.70 -22.34
CA LYS A 65 -32.88 -12.27 -23.74
C LYS A 65 -34.34 -11.93 -24.11
N SER A 66 -35.30 -12.59 -23.46
CA SER A 66 -36.74 -12.36 -23.63
C SER A 66 -37.27 -11.12 -22.91
N ARG A 67 -36.45 -10.43 -22.11
CA ARG A 67 -36.84 -9.24 -21.33
C ARG A 67 -35.98 -8.03 -21.70
N PRO A 68 -36.19 -7.42 -22.88
CA PRO A 68 -35.36 -6.32 -23.37
C PRO A 68 -35.41 -5.07 -22.48
N LEU A 69 -36.51 -4.84 -21.73
CA LEU A 69 -36.65 -3.72 -20.80
C LEU A 69 -35.60 -3.72 -19.68
N LEU A 70 -34.96 -4.85 -19.38
CA LEU A 70 -33.95 -4.96 -18.32
C LEU A 70 -32.56 -4.47 -18.75
N HIS A 71 -32.33 -4.18 -20.04
CA HIS A 71 -31.03 -3.72 -20.56
C HIS A 71 -29.83 -4.55 -20.03
N CYS A 72 -30.01 -5.87 -19.99
CA CYS A 72 -29.07 -6.77 -19.32
C CYS A 72 -27.74 -6.92 -20.05
N ASP A 73 -27.74 -6.94 -21.38
CA ASP A 73 -26.53 -7.02 -22.23
C ASP A 73 -25.53 -8.12 -21.86
N GLY A 74 -26.01 -9.26 -21.36
CA GLY A 74 -25.16 -10.38 -20.93
C GLY A 74 -24.50 -10.20 -19.56
N LYS A 75 -24.80 -9.11 -18.82
CA LYS A 75 -24.30 -8.86 -17.46
C LYS A 75 -24.77 -9.91 -16.45
N CYS A 76 -25.90 -10.57 -16.71
CA CYS A 76 -26.38 -11.68 -15.87
C CYS A 76 -25.35 -12.81 -15.76
N LEU A 77 -24.74 -13.20 -16.88
CA LEU A 77 -23.72 -14.25 -16.91
C LEU A 77 -22.44 -13.80 -16.18
N LEU A 78 -22.02 -12.55 -16.36
CA LEU A 78 -20.89 -11.97 -15.64
C LEU A 78 -21.10 -12.05 -14.12
N MET A 79 -22.26 -11.62 -13.64
CA MET A 79 -22.60 -11.68 -12.21
C MET A 79 -22.64 -13.11 -11.68
N THR A 80 -23.12 -14.08 -12.47
CA THR A 80 -23.07 -15.49 -12.07
C THR A 80 -21.64 -16.00 -11.91
N ARG A 81 -20.74 -15.67 -12.85
CA ARG A 81 -19.32 -16.06 -12.77
C ARG A 81 -18.62 -15.48 -11.55
N ILE A 82 -18.86 -14.20 -11.25
CA ILE A 82 -18.30 -13.53 -10.06
C ILE A 82 -18.79 -14.22 -8.78
N ARG A 83 -20.10 -14.49 -8.66
CA ARG A 83 -20.65 -15.18 -7.49
C ARG A 83 -20.17 -16.62 -7.34
N GLU A 84 -19.98 -17.35 -8.45
CA GLU A 84 -19.40 -18.69 -8.42
C GLU A 84 -17.98 -18.67 -7.86
N GLN A 85 -17.18 -17.68 -8.26
CA GLN A 85 -15.82 -17.49 -7.75
C GLN A 85 -15.82 -17.11 -6.27
N GLU A 86 -16.63 -16.14 -5.87
CA GLU A 86 -16.78 -15.74 -4.45
C GLU A 86 -17.20 -16.92 -3.57
N LYS A 87 -18.10 -17.78 -4.05
CA LYS A 87 -18.51 -18.99 -3.33
C LYS A 87 -17.38 -20.01 -3.22
N LYS A 88 -16.59 -20.21 -4.28
CA LYS A 88 -15.40 -21.09 -4.24
C LYS A 88 -14.36 -20.56 -3.26
N GLU A 89 -14.10 -19.25 -3.27
CA GLU A 89 -13.20 -18.59 -2.32
C GLU A 89 -13.74 -18.62 -0.89
N ALA A 90 -15.06 -18.61 -0.69
CA ALA A 90 -15.67 -18.75 0.63
C ALA A 90 -15.64 -20.20 1.15
N GLN A 91 -15.67 -21.20 0.26
CA GLN A 91 -15.59 -22.62 0.61
C GLN A 91 -14.15 -23.10 0.82
N GLN A 92 -13.17 -22.46 0.19
CA GLN A 92 -11.75 -22.65 0.47
C GLN A 92 -11.39 -21.96 1.81
N ALA A 93 -11.54 -22.71 2.90
CA ALA A 93 -11.02 -22.48 4.25
C ALA A 93 -11.20 -21.07 4.88
N PRO A 94 -12.03 -20.91 5.94
CA PRO A 94 -12.09 -19.66 6.70
C PRO A 94 -10.76 -19.26 7.35
N GLU A 95 -9.81 -20.18 7.49
CA GLU A 95 -8.47 -19.92 8.05
C GLU A 95 -7.60 -19.00 7.18
N MET A 96 -7.84 -18.92 5.86
CA MET A 96 -7.09 -18.02 4.97
C MET A 96 -7.63 -16.59 4.92
N LYS A 97 -8.81 -16.32 5.48
CA LYS A 97 -9.38 -14.96 5.51
C LYS A 97 -8.71 -14.07 6.56
N ILE A 98 -8.18 -14.66 7.64
CA ILE A 98 -7.38 -13.94 8.63
C ILE A 98 -6.05 -13.47 8.00
N ALA A 99 -5.49 -14.24 7.05
CA ALA A 99 -4.23 -13.90 6.39
C ALA A 99 -4.33 -12.82 5.29
N LYS A 100 -5.53 -12.54 4.75
CA LYS A 100 -5.73 -11.49 3.71
C LYS A 100 -6.00 -10.10 4.31
N GLN A 101 -6.39 -10.02 5.57
CA GLN A 101 -6.67 -8.76 6.27
C GLN A 101 -5.61 -8.40 7.34
N GLU A 102 -4.50 -9.12 7.38
CA GLU A 102 -3.25 -8.56 7.90
C GLU A 102 -2.67 -7.68 6.79
N LEU A 103 -3.33 -6.52 6.54
CA LEU A 103 -2.63 -5.37 5.98
C LEU A 103 -1.36 -5.26 6.82
N VAL A 104 -0.20 -5.50 6.19
CA VAL A 104 1.16 -5.30 6.69
C VAL A 104 1.15 -4.41 7.94
N ALA A 105 0.87 -5.02 9.10
CA ALA A 105 1.17 -4.43 10.36
C ALA A 105 2.67 -4.67 10.42
N PHE A 106 3.42 -3.72 9.89
CA PHE A 106 4.83 -3.62 10.17
C PHE A 106 4.90 -3.49 11.69
N GLN A 107 4.98 -4.63 12.37
CA GLN A 107 5.41 -4.69 13.76
C GLN A 107 6.91 -4.44 13.64
N PRO A 108 7.43 -3.24 13.98
CA PRO A 108 8.87 -3.09 14.08
C PRO A 108 9.30 -3.98 15.26
N SER A 109 9.65 -5.24 14.98
CA SER A 109 10.24 -6.15 15.96
C SER A 109 11.70 -5.81 16.25
N SER A 110 12.11 -4.58 15.95
CA SER A 110 13.36 -3.98 16.38
C SER A 110 13.05 -2.57 16.86
N THR A 111 12.91 -2.43 18.18
CA THR A 111 13.09 -1.14 18.81
C THR A 111 14.52 -0.71 18.53
N ILE A 112 14.70 0.23 17.61
CA ILE A 112 15.96 0.93 17.50
C ILE A 112 16.07 1.76 18.78
N ASP A 113 16.86 1.29 19.74
CA ASP A 113 17.32 2.08 20.87
C ASP A 113 18.28 3.15 20.34
N ALA A 114 17.72 4.15 19.67
CA ALA A 114 18.44 5.38 19.41
C ALA A 114 18.58 6.09 20.76
N PRO A 115 19.80 6.43 21.21
CA PRO A 115 19.95 7.27 22.38
C PRO A 115 19.25 8.59 22.08
N PHE A 116 18.11 8.81 22.74
CA PHE A 116 17.40 10.08 22.68
C PHE A 116 18.31 11.13 23.32
N PHE A 117 19.04 11.86 22.48
CA PHE A 117 19.77 13.04 22.92
C PHE A 117 18.75 14.13 23.26
N GLN A 118 18.26 14.09 24.50
CA GLN A 118 17.46 15.17 25.03
C GLN A 118 18.39 16.36 25.25
N THR A 119 18.37 17.32 24.33
CA THR A 119 19.00 18.62 24.58
C THR A 119 18.22 19.31 25.68
N TYR A 120 18.67 19.16 26.93
CA TYR A 120 18.12 19.89 28.06
C TYR A 120 18.44 21.36 27.90
N HIS A 121 17.51 22.13 27.34
CA HIS A 121 17.58 23.57 27.45
C HIS A 121 17.30 23.93 28.92
N ARG A 122 18.30 24.41 29.65
CA ARG A 122 18.05 25.02 30.96
C ARG A 122 17.22 26.28 30.71
N VAL A 123 15.92 26.20 31.00
CA VAL A 123 15.08 27.40 31.08
C VAL A 123 15.47 28.12 32.36
N ILE A 124 16.32 29.15 32.23
CA ILE A 124 16.64 30.05 33.32
C ILE A 124 15.48 31.03 33.43
N TYR A 125 14.62 30.83 34.43
CA TYR A 125 13.57 31.79 34.74
C TYR A 125 14.21 33.02 35.42
N PRO A 126 13.81 34.25 35.04
CA PRO A 126 14.23 35.42 35.79
C PRO A 126 13.73 35.30 37.24
N PRO A 127 14.47 35.80 38.23
CA PRO A 127 14.03 35.78 39.62
C PRO A 127 12.72 36.55 39.75
N GLY A 128 11.62 35.81 39.89
CA GLY A 128 10.30 36.37 40.13
C GLY A 128 10.25 36.93 41.54
N VAL A 129 9.85 38.19 41.70
CA VAL A 129 9.58 38.78 43.01
C VAL A 129 8.35 38.05 43.59
N ALA A 130 8.57 37.19 44.57
CA ALA A 130 7.50 36.53 45.30
C ALA A 130 6.67 37.59 46.03
N LYS A 131 5.52 37.95 45.47
CA LYS A 131 4.54 38.77 46.20
C LYS A 131 4.00 37.93 47.36
N SER A 132 3.75 38.59 48.49
CA SER A 132 3.16 37.93 49.67
C SER A 132 1.91 37.14 49.27
N PRO A 133 1.70 35.94 49.83
CA PRO A 133 0.52 35.13 49.52
C PRO A 133 -0.76 35.95 49.73
N VAL A 134 -1.61 36.02 48.72
CA VAL A 134 -2.94 36.61 48.88
C VAL A 134 -3.74 35.68 49.79
N LYS A 135 -4.05 36.12 51.01
CA LYS A 135 -4.85 35.36 51.96
C LYS A 135 -6.29 35.26 51.43
N ARG A 136 -6.62 34.14 50.76
CA ARG A 136 -7.98 33.83 50.32
C ARG A 136 -8.61 32.88 51.34
N SER A 137 -9.34 33.42 52.31
CA SER A 137 -10.13 32.60 53.24
C SER A 137 -11.54 32.40 52.67
N TYR A 138 -11.72 31.36 51.86
CA TYR A 138 -13.05 30.88 51.51
C TYR A 138 -13.27 29.54 52.19
N SER A 139 -14.46 29.35 52.77
CA SER A 139 -14.86 28.09 53.40
C SER A 139 -15.24 27.01 52.37
N ILE A 140 -15.43 27.38 51.10
CA ILE A 140 -15.80 26.49 50.00
C ILE A 140 -14.78 26.67 48.88
N PHE A 141 -14.25 25.55 48.38
CA PHE A 141 -13.30 25.52 47.27
C PHE A 141 -14.02 25.87 45.96
N HIS A 142 -13.52 26.88 45.26
CA HIS A 142 -14.03 27.26 43.95
C HIS A 142 -12.99 26.87 42.88
N PRO A 143 -13.39 26.19 41.79
CA PRO A 143 -12.49 25.90 40.69
C PRO A 143 -12.05 27.22 40.01
N PRO A 144 -10.86 27.25 39.39
CA PRO A 144 -10.35 28.45 38.75
C PRO A 144 -11.27 28.84 37.58
N CYS A 145 -11.90 30.01 37.67
CA CYS A 145 -12.59 30.59 36.52
C CYS A 145 -11.53 31.00 35.49
N THR A 146 -11.49 30.30 34.36
CA THR A 146 -10.74 30.74 33.18
C THR A 146 -11.37 32.04 32.69
N LEU A 147 -10.69 33.16 32.88
CA LEU A 147 -11.03 34.43 32.25
C LEU A 147 -10.91 34.27 30.72
N SER A 148 -12.02 34.46 30.02
CA SER A 148 -12.07 34.82 28.59
C SER A 148 -11.71 36.27 28.39
#